data_AF-A0A7J6NF36-F1
#
_entry.id   AF-A0A7J6NF36-F1
#
_cell.length_a   1.000
_cell.length_b   1.000
_cell.length_c   1.000
_cell.angle_alpha   90.00
_cell.angle_beta   90.00
_cell.angle_gamma   90.00
#
_symmetry.space_group_name_H-M   'P 1'
#
loop_
_entity.id
_entity.type
_entity.pdbx_description
1 polymer ?
#
loop_
_entity_poly.entity_id
_entity_poly.type
_entity_poly.pdbx_seq_one_letter_code
_entity_poly.pdbx_strand_id
1 'polypeptide(L)'
;MQSNSLSRQLLPETSDQYKASRLFSPGRVLVVCILIIAALGFWSIRSSSGHRSTRVQGESLESLVGMNSTSSLVAGEYSARLNYGASHFLIKEPTICDSSVKQRSGYFVVNATKNRKYFFWFFESRRLPPAKSPTTLWLSGGPGASSILGLLMENGPCRLLSDGITTEYNPYGWNEVSNMIWLDQPAGTGYSMGKHEHSLTEVRDDLYNFLQAFFHHFPEYNRNFHLAGESFAGHYIPVVADKILQENKRMDQG
;
A
#
# COMPACT_ATOMS: atom_id res chain seq x y z
N MET A 1 12.97 49.93 16.86
CA MET A 1 11.75 49.29 17.39
C MET A 1 10.71 49.25 16.28
N GLN A 2 10.42 48.06 15.76
CA GLN A 2 9.08 47.58 15.38
C GLN A 2 9.27 46.22 14.71
N SER A 3 9.11 45.17 15.51
CA SER A 3 9.01 43.79 15.06
C SER A 3 7.59 43.54 14.55
N ASN A 4 7.42 43.31 13.25
CA ASN A 4 6.18 42.77 12.72
C ASN A 4 6.16 41.25 12.91
N SER A 5 5.57 40.80 14.01
CA SER A 5 5.20 39.41 14.22
C SER A 5 3.98 39.07 13.36
N LEU A 6 4.22 38.65 12.12
CA LEU A 6 3.22 37.93 11.34
C LEU A 6 3.00 36.57 12.00
N SER A 7 1.85 36.48 12.68
CA SER A 7 1.32 35.28 13.30
C SER A 7 1.31 34.15 12.27
N ARG A 8 2.17 33.16 12.48
CA ARG A 8 2.18 31.90 11.75
C ARG A 8 0.88 31.18 12.09
N GLN A 9 -0.15 31.38 11.26
CA GLN A 9 -1.30 30.49 11.26
C GLN A 9 -0.78 29.11 10.88
N LEU A 10 -0.65 28.23 11.88
CA LEU A 10 -0.36 26.82 11.72
C LEU A 10 -1.49 26.24 10.87
N LEU A 11 -1.18 25.93 9.60
CA LEU A 11 -2.04 25.12 8.76
C LEU A 11 -2.21 23.74 9.43
N PRO A 12 -3.43 23.17 9.45
CA PRO A 12 -3.66 21.86 10.08
C PRO A 12 -2.75 20.81 9.44
N GLU A 13 -2.18 19.93 10.25
CA GLU A 13 -1.35 18.84 9.74
C GLU A 13 -2.15 18.03 8.72
N THR A 14 -1.52 17.61 7.62
CA THR A 14 -2.18 16.74 6.63
C THR A 14 -2.69 15.43 7.22
N SER A 15 -2.22 15.03 8.41
CA SER A 15 -2.76 13.91 9.20
C SER A 15 -4.18 14.18 9.69
N ASP A 16 -4.53 15.43 10.00
CA ASP A 16 -5.86 15.83 10.47
C ASP A 16 -6.89 15.84 9.34
N GLN A 17 -6.46 15.99 8.08
CA GLN A 17 -7.37 16.07 6.94
C GLN A 17 -8.08 14.73 6.63
N TYR A 18 -7.49 13.59 7.02
CA TYR A 18 -8.06 12.24 6.80
C TYR A 18 -8.60 11.59 8.08
N LYS A 19 -8.49 12.22 9.26
CA LYS A 19 -8.89 11.65 10.56
C LYS A 19 -10.41 11.46 10.77
N ALA A 20 -11.23 11.75 9.77
CA ALA A 20 -12.64 12.03 9.96
C ALA A 20 -13.61 10.84 9.81
N SER A 21 -13.15 9.64 9.44
CA SER A 21 -14.06 8.49 9.25
C SER A 21 -13.60 7.24 10.00
N ARG A 22 -14.56 6.61 10.68
CA ARG A 22 -14.43 5.28 11.28
C ARG A 22 -13.87 4.28 10.26
N LEU A 23 -12.86 3.53 10.64
CA LEU A 23 -12.37 2.40 9.87
C LEU A 23 -13.11 1.14 10.29
N PHE A 24 -13.92 0.59 9.39
CA PHE A 24 -14.64 -0.68 9.54
C PHE A 24 -15.72 -0.68 10.63
N SER A 25 -16.79 -1.46 10.43
CA SER A 25 -17.84 -1.63 11.46
C SER A 25 -17.39 -2.59 12.57
N PRO A 26 -17.96 -2.54 13.79
CA PRO A 26 -17.64 -3.47 14.87
C PRO A 26 -17.70 -4.95 14.41
N GLY A 27 -16.72 -5.75 14.82
CA GLY A 27 -16.66 -7.20 14.51
C GLY A 27 -16.14 -7.57 13.13
N ARG A 28 -15.49 -6.65 12.40
CA ARG A 28 -15.06 -6.84 11.00
C ARG A 28 -13.56 -6.66 10.74
N VAL A 29 -12.74 -6.81 11.77
CA VAL A 29 -11.27 -6.85 11.65
C VAL A 29 -10.77 -8.26 11.93
N LEU A 30 -10.28 -8.96 10.91
CA LEU A 30 -9.62 -10.26 11.06
C LEU A 30 -8.11 -10.06 10.96
N VAL A 31 -7.38 -10.61 11.92
CA VAL A 31 -5.91 -10.63 11.91
C VAL A 31 -5.46 -12.03 11.53
N VAL A 32 -4.72 -12.15 10.43
CA VAL A 32 -4.15 -13.41 9.94
C VAL A 32 -2.63 -13.27 9.86
N CYS A 33 -1.91 -13.72 10.88
CA CYS A 33 -0.46 -13.83 10.81
C CYS A 33 -0.09 -15.18 10.18
N ILE A 34 0.58 -15.16 9.03
CA ILE A 34 1.13 -16.38 8.44
C ILE A 34 2.60 -16.48 8.83
N LEU A 35 2.92 -17.48 9.64
CA LEU A 35 4.30 -17.91 9.85
C LEU A 35 4.67 -18.83 8.69
N ILE A 36 5.18 -18.28 7.60
CA ILE A 36 5.89 -19.11 6.62
C ILE A 36 7.21 -19.50 7.26
N ILE A 37 7.28 -20.71 7.82
CA ILE A 37 8.55 -21.41 7.92
C ILE A 37 8.96 -21.64 6.48
N ALA A 38 9.96 -20.90 6.00
CA ALA A 38 10.53 -21.11 4.67
C ALA A 38 11.15 -22.52 4.60
N ALA A 39 10.32 -23.54 4.40
CA ALA A 39 10.77 -24.79 3.83
C ALA A 39 11.00 -24.48 2.36
N LEU A 40 12.23 -24.09 2.03
CA LEU A 40 12.74 -23.98 0.67
C LEU A 40 12.76 -25.38 0.02
N GLY A 41 11.57 -25.91 -0.27
CA GLY A 41 11.35 -27.08 -1.09
C GLY A 41 10.94 -26.62 -2.47
N PHE A 42 11.89 -26.53 -3.39
CA PHE A 42 11.61 -26.41 -4.81
C PHE A 42 10.75 -27.58 -5.26
N TRP A 43 9.42 -27.41 -5.26
CA TRP A 43 8.52 -28.31 -5.95
C TRP A 43 8.09 -27.62 -7.25
N SER A 44 8.74 -28.01 -8.34
CA SER A 44 8.44 -27.53 -9.68
C SER A 44 7.07 -28.08 -10.10
N ILE A 45 6.00 -27.30 -9.89
CA ILE A 45 4.70 -27.59 -10.47
C ILE A 45 4.68 -26.99 -11.87
N ARG A 46 4.95 -27.83 -12.87
CA ARG A 46 4.76 -27.49 -14.29
C ARG A 46 3.27 -27.54 -14.60
N SER A 47 2.58 -26.40 -14.47
CA SER A 47 1.21 -26.25 -14.95
C SER A 47 1.23 -25.90 -16.43
N SER A 48 0.98 -26.90 -17.29
CA SER A 48 0.64 -26.65 -18.68
C SER A 48 -0.81 -26.18 -18.76
N SER A 49 -1.04 -24.87 -18.74
CA SER A 49 -2.31 -24.31 -19.17
C SER A 49 -2.03 -23.08 -20.04
N GLY A 50 -2.59 -23.06 -21.24
CA GLY A 50 -2.37 -22.05 -22.27
C GLY A 50 -2.95 -20.69 -21.92
N HIS A 51 -2.40 -20.06 -20.89
CA HIS A 51 -2.72 -18.69 -20.50
C HIS A 51 -1.75 -17.72 -21.18
N ARG A 52 -2.31 -16.60 -21.62
CA ARG A 52 -1.63 -15.57 -22.40
C ARG A 52 -0.64 -14.85 -21.49
N SER A 53 0.65 -15.12 -21.63
CA SER A 53 1.70 -14.32 -20.98
C SER A 53 1.66 -12.90 -21.55
N THR A 54 1.50 -11.91 -20.68
CA THR A 54 1.62 -10.51 -21.08
C THR A 54 3.07 -10.10 -20.93
N ARG A 55 3.73 -9.84 -22.06
CA ARG A 55 4.99 -9.09 -22.05
C ARG A 55 4.67 -7.70 -21.52
N VAL A 56 5.40 -7.25 -20.51
CA VAL A 56 5.45 -5.81 -20.21
C VAL A 56 6.01 -5.14 -21.47
N GLN A 57 5.14 -4.57 -22.31
CA GLN A 57 5.53 -4.01 -23.60
C GLN A 57 6.36 -2.75 -23.35
N GLY A 58 7.66 -2.80 -23.67
CA GLY A 58 8.50 -1.63 -23.92
C GLY A 58 8.85 -0.74 -22.72
N GLU A 59 8.34 -1.04 -21.54
CA GLU A 59 8.52 -0.25 -20.33
C GLU A 59 9.13 -1.18 -19.26
N SER A 60 10.23 -0.78 -18.61
CA SER A 60 10.68 -1.47 -17.39
C SER A 60 9.53 -1.53 -16.37
N LEU A 61 9.56 -2.51 -15.44
CA LEU A 61 8.64 -2.52 -14.28
C LEU A 61 8.58 -1.11 -13.66
N GLU A 62 9.74 -0.50 -13.49
CA GLU A 62 9.94 0.91 -13.15
C GLU A 62 9.02 1.86 -13.94
N SER A 63 9.01 1.89 -15.27
CA SER A 63 8.09 2.76 -16.04
C SER A 63 6.60 2.44 -15.89
N LEU A 64 6.22 1.15 -15.75
CA LEU A 64 4.83 0.79 -15.41
C LEU A 64 4.42 1.37 -14.04
N VAL A 65 5.34 1.38 -13.06
CA VAL A 65 5.16 2.08 -11.79
C VAL A 65 5.48 3.58 -11.85
N GLY A 66 5.99 4.11 -12.97
CA GLY A 66 6.30 5.53 -13.18
C GLY A 66 7.67 6.02 -12.71
N MET A 67 8.67 5.16 -12.70
CA MET A 67 10.01 5.40 -12.17
C MET A 67 11.05 5.56 -13.29
N ASN A 68 10.89 6.55 -14.18
CA ASN A 68 12.03 6.94 -15.02
C ASN A 68 12.99 7.83 -14.22
N SER A 69 14.15 7.26 -13.88
CA SER A 69 15.25 7.92 -13.20
C SER A 69 16.00 8.89 -14.12
N THR A 70 15.39 10.03 -14.45
CA THR A 70 16.09 11.19 -15.03
C THR A 70 15.71 12.52 -14.38
N SER A 71 14.99 12.49 -13.25
CA SER A 71 14.68 13.70 -12.47
C SER A 71 15.51 13.83 -11.20
N SER A 72 16.76 13.35 -11.20
CA SER A 72 17.73 13.85 -10.22
C SER A 72 18.44 15.06 -10.81
N LEU A 73 18.41 16.18 -10.07
CA LEU A 73 19.09 17.46 -10.31
C LEU A 73 18.29 18.51 -11.08
N VAL A 74 17.26 19.07 -10.45
CA VAL A 74 17.25 20.49 -10.07
C VAL A 74 16.47 20.62 -8.75
N ALA A 75 17.13 20.33 -7.63
CA ALA A 75 16.59 20.58 -6.28
C ALA A 75 16.83 22.04 -5.83
N GLY A 76 16.87 22.98 -6.77
CA GLY A 76 17.05 24.42 -6.54
C GLY A 76 15.97 25.20 -7.28
N GLU A 77 15.34 26.14 -6.57
CA GLU A 77 14.49 27.23 -7.12
C GLU A 77 13.06 26.93 -7.63
N TYR A 78 12.57 25.70 -7.67
CA TYR A 78 11.14 25.44 -7.94
C TYR A 78 10.26 25.33 -6.68
N SER A 79 10.69 25.93 -5.56
CA SER A 79 9.94 25.97 -4.30
C SER A 79 8.83 27.04 -4.26
N ALA A 80 8.61 27.79 -5.35
CA ALA A 80 7.60 28.83 -5.40
C ALA A 80 6.69 28.63 -6.60
N ARG A 81 5.39 28.42 -6.33
CA ARG A 81 4.26 28.38 -7.29
C ARG A 81 3.87 27.01 -7.87
N LEU A 82 3.76 25.98 -7.04
CA LEU A 82 2.78 24.92 -7.32
C LEU A 82 1.53 25.20 -6.51
N ASN A 83 0.46 25.60 -7.23
CA ASN A 83 -0.89 25.71 -6.68
C ASN A 83 -1.28 24.38 -6.03
N TYR A 84 -1.56 24.47 -4.73
CA TYR A 84 -1.71 23.40 -3.75
C TYR A 84 -3.04 22.64 -3.88
N GLY A 85 -3.49 22.35 -5.12
CA GLY A 85 -4.81 21.78 -5.40
C GLY A 85 -4.84 20.54 -6.29
N ALA A 86 -3.71 20.10 -6.86
CA ALA A 86 -3.69 19.01 -7.87
C ALA A 86 -2.59 17.95 -7.67
N SER A 87 -1.80 18.01 -6.60
CA SER A 87 -0.56 17.21 -6.44
C SER A 87 -0.62 16.11 -5.37
N HIS A 88 -1.79 15.76 -4.83
CA HIS A 88 -1.86 14.95 -3.61
C HIS A 88 -1.94 13.43 -3.78
N PHE A 89 -2.21 12.90 -4.97
CA PHE A 89 -2.29 11.44 -5.20
C PHE A 89 -1.71 11.07 -6.55
N LEU A 90 -0.53 10.46 -6.57
CA LEU A 90 0.00 9.80 -7.76
C LEU A 90 -0.57 8.39 -7.77
N ILE A 91 -1.77 8.21 -8.32
CA ILE A 91 -2.40 6.91 -8.50
C ILE A 91 -2.45 6.62 -10.00
N LYS A 92 -1.97 5.45 -10.38
CA LYS A 92 -2.01 4.90 -11.73
C LYS A 92 -2.91 3.67 -11.75
N GLU A 93 -3.45 3.36 -12.93
CA GLU A 93 -4.22 2.13 -13.17
C GLU A 93 -3.41 1.21 -14.10
N PRO A 94 -2.42 0.47 -13.57
CA PRO A 94 -1.63 -0.45 -14.39
C PRO A 94 -2.47 -1.63 -14.87
N THR A 95 -1.94 -2.38 -15.83
CA THR A 95 -2.52 -3.67 -16.24
C THR A 95 -1.40 -4.68 -16.44
N ILE A 96 -1.21 -5.56 -15.46
CA ILE A 96 -0.28 -6.70 -15.53
C ILE A 96 -1.05 -8.01 -15.39
N CYS A 97 -0.74 -9.02 -16.23
CA CYS A 97 -1.19 -10.42 -16.27
C CYS A 97 -2.70 -10.75 -16.20
N ASP A 98 -3.51 -9.89 -15.59
CA ASP A 98 -4.92 -10.06 -15.25
C ASP A 98 -5.65 -8.75 -15.59
N SER A 99 -6.05 -8.64 -16.86
CA SER A 99 -6.83 -7.50 -17.35
C SER A 99 -8.31 -7.57 -16.97
N SER A 100 -8.73 -8.58 -16.19
CA SER A 100 -10.14 -8.78 -15.80
C SER A 100 -10.54 -8.00 -14.56
N VAL A 101 -9.55 -7.55 -13.78
CA VAL A 101 -9.75 -6.80 -12.52
C VAL A 101 -9.14 -5.41 -12.61
N LYS A 102 -9.71 -4.45 -11.87
CA LYS A 102 -9.05 -3.14 -11.73
C LYS A 102 -7.82 -3.27 -10.85
N GLN A 103 -6.74 -2.65 -11.29
CA GLN A 103 -5.49 -2.56 -10.57
C GLN A 103 -5.18 -1.10 -10.33
N ARG A 104 -4.65 -0.77 -9.15
CA ARG A 104 -4.22 0.60 -8.84
C ARG A 104 -2.90 0.57 -8.12
N SER A 105 -1.96 1.41 -8.53
CA SER A 105 -0.69 1.58 -7.81
C SER A 105 -0.42 3.05 -7.59
N GLY A 106 0.30 3.39 -6.53
CA GLY A 106 0.54 4.78 -6.25
C GLY A 106 1.02 5.08 -4.85
N TYR A 107 0.92 6.35 -4.48
CA TYR A 107 1.43 6.87 -3.22
C TYR A 107 0.36 7.57 -2.41
N PHE A 108 0.39 7.32 -1.10
CA PHE A 108 -0.28 8.16 -0.10
C PHE A 108 0.74 8.81 0.83
N VAL A 109 0.57 10.10 1.11
CA VAL A 109 1.39 10.82 2.09
C VAL A 109 0.93 10.40 3.49
N VAL A 110 1.82 9.74 4.23
CA VAL A 110 1.53 9.28 5.61
C VAL A 110 2.07 10.24 6.66
N ASN A 111 3.10 11.02 6.32
CA ASN A 111 3.66 12.05 7.19
C ASN A 111 4.28 13.19 6.37
N ALA A 112 3.62 14.34 6.28
CA ALA A 112 4.13 15.47 5.49
C ALA A 112 5.43 16.07 6.08
N THR A 113 5.50 16.20 7.41
CA THR A 113 6.66 16.78 8.11
C THR A 113 7.94 15.97 7.93
N LYS A 114 7.80 14.65 7.80
CA LYS A 114 8.90 13.71 7.52
C LYS A 114 9.04 13.35 6.03
N ASN A 115 8.21 13.95 5.18
CA ASN A 115 8.07 13.64 3.76
C ASN A 115 7.92 12.14 3.48
N ARG A 116 7.15 11.44 4.32
CA ARG A 116 6.90 9.99 4.18
C ARG A 116 5.72 9.76 3.24
N LYS A 117 5.93 8.88 2.27
CA LYS A 117 4.94 8.42 1.31
C LYS A 117 5.04 6.91 1.20
N TYR A 118 3.93 6.23 1.43
CA TYR A 118 3.86 4.78 1.25
C TYR A 118 3.34 4.43 -0.12
N PHE A 119 4.07 3.56 -0.81
CA PHE A 119 3.70 2.98 -2.07
C PHE A 119 2.79 1.77 -1.86
N PHE A 120 1.71 1.69 -2.62
CA PHE A 120 0.81 0.54 -2.62
C PHE A 120 0.60 0.03 -4.03
N TRP A 121 0.25 -1.26 -4.12
CA TRP A 121 -0.37 -1.84 -5.31
C TRP A 121 -1.61 -2.63 -4.89
N PHE A 122 -2.73 -2.32 -5.51
CA PHE A 122 -4.07 -2.81 -5.22
C PHE A 122 -4.64 -3.59 -6.40
N PHE A 123 -5.36 -4.68 -6.10
CA PHE A 123 -6.14 -5.46 -7.06
C PHE A 123 -7.53 -5.75 -6.51
N GLU A 124 -8.56 -5.57 -7.34
CA GLU A 124 -9.92 -5.97 -6.99
C GLU A 124 -10.09 -7.49 -6.91
N SER A 125 -11.13 -7.90 -6.16
CA SER A 125 -11.55 -9.29 -6.08
C SER A 125 -12.09 -9.82 -7.40
N ARG A 126 -11.76 -11.07 -7.74
CA ARG A 126 -12.20 -11.75 -8.98
C ARG A 126 -13.61 -12.34 -8.88
N ARG A 127 -13.92 -13.08 -7.81
CA ARG A 127 -15.18 -13.86 -7.74
C ARG A 127 -16.36 -13.09 -7.18
N LEU A 128 -16.11 -12.28 -6.16
CA LEU A 128 -17.13 -11.50 -5.48
C LEU A 128 -17.12 -10.08 -6.04
N PRO A 129 -18.29 -9.43 -6.20
CA PRO A 129 -18.32 -8.03 -6.60
C PRO A 129 -17.39 -7.21 -5.68
N PRO A 130 -16.45 -6.41 -6.19
CA PRO A 130 -15.42 -5.76 -5.37
C PRO A 130 -15.98 -4.95 -4.19
N ALA A 131 -17.12 -4.30 -4.40
CA ALA A 131 -17.83 -3.56 -3.34
C ALA A 131 -18.41 -4.46 -2.22
N LYS A 132 -18.56 -5.76 -2.43
CA LYS A 132 -19.07 -6.74 -1.43
C LYS A 132 -17.96 -7.61 -0.86
N SER A 133 -16.80 -7.65 -1.49
CA SER A 133 -15.63 -8.40 -1.03
C SER A 133 -15.00 -7.77 0.21
N PRO A 134 -14.37 -8.56 1.09
CA PRO A 134 -13.46 -8.00 2.09
C PRO A 134 -12.27 -7.32 1.41
N THR A 135 -11.56 -6.49 2.16
CA THR A 135 -10.30 -5.88 1.76
C THR A 135 -9.20 -6.39 2.68
N THR A 136 -8.14 -6.94 2.12
CA THR A 136 -6.99 -7.45 2.87
C THR A 136 -5.77 -6.59 2.59
N LEU A 137 -5.13 -6.06 3.64
CA LEU A 137 -3.80 -5.50 3.58
C LEU A 137 -2.77 -6.61 3.80
N TRP A 138 -1.84 -6.77 2.86
CA TRP A 138 -0.67 -7.64 2.97
C TRP A 138 0.57 -6.84 3.33
N LEU A 139 1.28 -7.30 4.37
CA LEU A 139 2.56 -6.75 4.81
C LEU A 139 3.64 -7.84 4.80
N SER A 140 4.69 -7.62 4.02
CA SER A 140 5.92 -8.40 4.17
C SER A 140 6.72 -7.92 5.39
N GLY A 141 7.59 -8.80 5.89
CA GLY A 141 8.40 -8.56 7.09
C GLY A 141 9.77 -7.94 6.79
N GLY A 142 10.84 -8.66 7.16
CA GLY A 142 12.22 -8.20 7.04
C GLY A 142 12.87 -7.96 8.41
N PRO A 143 12.71 -6.77 9.05
CA PRO A 143 11.95 -5.58 8.63
C PRO A 143 12.46 -4.93 7.34
N GLY A 144 11.55 -4.36 6.57
CA GLY A 144 11.86 -3.57 5.37
C GLY A 144 11.94 -4.33 4.05
N ALA A 145 11.41 -5.56 4.00
CA ALA A 145 11.20 -6.29 2.75
C ALA A 145 9.98 -5.73 2.00
N SER A 146 10.10 -5.52 0.69
CA SER A 146 8.99 -5.01 -0.12
C SER A 146 7.84 -6.02 -0.20
N SER A 147 6.62 -5.53 0.00
CA SER A 147 5.40 -6.33 -0.15
C SER A 147 5.09 -6.66 -1.61
N ILE A 148 5.76 -6.00 -2.56
CA ILE A 148 5.65 -6.33 -3.99
C ILE A 148 6.26 -7.69 -4.30
N LEU A 149 7.18 -8.20 -3.46
CA LEU A 149 7.62 -9.59 -3.52
C LEU A 149 6.45 -10.54 -3.23
N GLY A 150 5.64 -10.26 -2.19
CA GLY A 150 4.45 -11.05 -1.91
C GLY A 150 3.41 -11.02 -3.04
N LEU A 151 3.29 -9.87 -3.71
CA LEU A 151 2.44 -9.70 -4.89
C LEU A 151 2.92 -10.59 -6.05
N LEU A 152 4.21 -10.54 -6.39
CA LEU A 152 4.74 -11.14 -7.61
C LEU A 152 5.25 -12.58 -7.44
N MET A 153 5.50 -13.04 -6.22
CA MET A 153 6.16 -14.31 -5.97
C MET A 153 5.40 -15.23 -5.02
N GLU A 154 4.39 -14.73 -4.30
CA GLU A 154 3.68 -15.51 -3.29
C GLU A 154 2.18 -15.62 -3.59
N ASN A 155 1.41 -14.63 -3.14
CA ASN A 155 -0.04 -14.71 -3.03
C ASN A 155 -0.79 -13.74 -3.95
N GLY A 156 -0.08 -12.97 -4.77
CA GLY A 156 -0.74 -12.06 -5.70
C GLY A 156 -1.30 -12.72 -6.96
N PRO A 157 -2.06 -11.93 -7.74
CA PRO A 157 -2.73 -12.38 -8.96
C PRO A 157 -1.78 -12.71 -10.10
N CYS A 158 -0.55 -12.21 -10.03
CA CYS A 158 0.47 -12.30 -11.07
C CYS A 158 1.74 -12.91 -10.51
N ARG A 159 2.34 -13.83 -11.26
CA ARG A 159 3.67 -14.39 -10.95
C ARG A 159 4.71 -13.83 -11.88
N LEU A 160 5.82 -13.35 -11.33
CA LEU A 160 6.99 -12.97 -12.10
C LEU A 160 7.65 -14.23 -12.68
N LEU A 161 7.90 -14.21 -13.99
CA LEU A 161 8.60 -15.30 -14.67
C LEU A 161 10.12 -15.17 -14.51
N SER A 162 10.83 -16.25 -14.84
CA SER A 162 12.29 -16.33 -14.69
C SER A 162 13.09 -15.32 -15.51
N ASP A 163 12.47 -14.68 -16.50
CA ASP A 163 13.09 -13.61 -17.28
C ASP A 163 13.14 -12.26 -16.53
N GLY A 164 12.48 -12.18 -15.36
CA GLY A 164 12.46 -11.00 -14.50
C GLY A 164 11.65 -9.81 -15.06
N ILE A 165 10.98 -9.97 -16.20
CA ILE A 165 10.28 -8.87 -16.89
C ILE A 165 8.87 -9.22 -17.35
N THR A 166 8.52 -10.51 -17.42
CA THR A 166 7.17 -10.93 -17.77
C THR A 166 6.43 -11.50 -16.57
N THR A 167 5.11 -11.34 -16.59
CA THR A 167 4.22 -11.87 -15.57
C THR A 167 3.22 -12.83 -16.18
N GLU A 168 2.87 -13.86 -15.42
CA GLU A 168 1.81 -14.81 -15.75
C GLU A 168 0.67 -14.76 -14.74
N TYR A 169 -0.52 -15.15 -15.18
CA TYR A 169 -1.72 -15.21 -14.34
C TYR A 169 -1.57 -16.31 -13.27
N ASN A 170 -1.81 -15.97 -12.00
CA ASN A 170 -1.87 -16.91 -10.89
C ASN A 170 -3.34 -17.25 -10.54
N PRO A 171 -3.81 -18.48 -10.80
CA PRO A 171 -5.18 -18.90 -10.46
C PRO A 171 -5.42 -19.08 -8.95
N TYR A 172 -4.37 -19.04 -8.13
CA TYR A 172 -4.43 -19.17 -6.68
C TYR A 172 -4.11 -17.86 -5.95
N GLY A 173 -4.16 -16.72 -6.66
CA GLY A 173 -4.00 -15.40 -6.06
C GLY A 173 -5.08 -15.16 -5.00
N TRP A 174 -4.72 -14.52 -3.90
CA TRP A 174 -5.67 -14.22 -2.82
C TRP A 174 -6.77 -13.25 -3.23
N ASN A 175 -6.57 -12.52 -4.33
CA ASN A 175 -7.62 -11.71 -4.93
C ASN A 175 -8.77 -12.53 -5.54
N GLU A 176 -8.69 -13.87 -5.57
CA GLU A 176 -9.86 -14.72 -5.87
C GLU A 176 -11.06 -14.37 -4.98
N VAL A 177 -10.84 -13.98 -3.71
CA VAL A 177 -11.91 -13.76 -2.72
C VAL A 177 -11.82 -12.44 -1.93
N SER A 178 -10.76 -11.65 -2.12
CA SER A 178 -10.56 -10.38 -1.41
C SER A 178 -10.10 -9.28 -2.36
N ASN A 179 -10.39 -8.02 -2.04
CA ASN A 179 -9.65 -6.90 -2.61
C ASN A 179 -8.30 -6.84 -1.88
N MET A 180 -7.19 -6.86 -2.61
CA MET A 180 -5.86 -7.01 -2.01
C MET A 180 -5.07 -5.71 -2.13
N ILE A 181 -4.43 -5.28 -1.03
CA ILE A 181 -3.47 -4.18 -0.98
C ILE A 181 -2.12 -4.75 -0.57
N TRP A 182 -1.10 -4.65 -1.43
CA TRP A 182 0.30 -4.87 -1.04
C TRP A 182 0.93 -3.51 -0.76
N LEU A 183 1.47 -3.35 0.44
CA LEU A 183 1.97 -2.06 0.93
C LEU A 183 3.46 -2.13 1.24
N ASP A 184 4.25 -1.28 0.59
CA ASP A 184 5.64 -1.11 0.94
C ASP A 184 5.77 -0.22 2.17
N GLN A 185 6.37 -0.77 3.23
CA GLN A 185 6.57 -0.09 4.50
C GLN A 185 7.73 -0.76 5.25
N PRO A 186 8.44 -0.04 6.13
CA PRO A 186 8.33 1.41 6.40
C PRO A 186 8.88 2.31 5.27
N ALA A 187 9.01 3.62 5.48
CA ALA A 187 9.59 4.53 4.50
C ALA A 187 11.03 4.14 4.15
N GLY A 188 11.35 4.02 2.86
CA GLY A 188 12.61 3.48 2.36
C GLY A 188 12.56 2.00 1.97
N THR A 189 11.47 1.30 2.27
CA THR A 189 11.22 -0.07 1.78
C THR A 189 10.64 -0.05 0.37
N GLY A 190 11.22 -0.85 -0.52
CA GLY A 190 10.76 -0.99 -1.91
C GLY A 190 10.63 0.38 -2.57
N TYR A 191 9.40 0.75 -2.90
CA TYR A 191 9.09 2.00 -3.58
C TYR A 191 8.67 3.14 -2.64
N SER A 192 8.52 2.89 -1.33
CA SER A 192 8.13 3.89 -0.34
C SER A 192 9.27 4.87 -0.03
N MET A 193 8.92 6.14 0.17
CA MET A 193 9.89 7.24 0.26
C MET A 193 9.76 8.02 1.57
N GLY A 194 10.84 8.69 1.98
CA GLY A 194 10.84 9.64 3.09
C GLY A 194 11.90 9.37 4.14
N LYS A 195 11.85 10.09 5.26
CA LYS A 195 12.71 9.79 6.41
C LYS A 195 12.26 8.48 7.05
N HIS A 196 13.19 7.57 7.31
CA HIS A 196 12.89 6.27 7.91
C HIS A 196 12.22 6.40 9.30
N GLU A 197 11.36 5.46 9.64
CA GLU A 197 10.76 5.27 10.96
C GLU A 197 11.77 4.56 11.86
N HIS A 198 11.93 5.01 13.12
CA HIS A 198 12.91 4.43 14.04
C HIS A 198 12.27 3.59 15.15
N SER A 199 10.95 3.42 15.13
CA SER A 199 10.21 2.64 16.13
C SER A 199 8.93 2.02 15.57
N LEU A 200 8.46 0.93 16.19
CA LEU A 200 7.16 0.33 15.87
C LEU A 200 6.00 1.30 16.08
N THR A 201 6.14 2.26 17.00
CA THR A 201 5.14 3.31 17.26
C THR A 201 4.99 4.24 16.05
N GLU A 202 6.11 4.67 15.45
CA GLU A 202 6.06 5.48 14.23
C GLU A 202 5.47 4.69 13.06
N VAL A 203 5.91 3.44 12.87
CA VAL A 203 5.37 2.56 11.81
C VAL A 203 3.86 2.35 11.99
N ARG A 204 3.40 2.12 13.22
CA ARG A 204 1.98 2.00 13.55
C ARG A 204 1.19 3.24 13.13
N ASP A 205 1.69 4.42 13.48
CA ASP A 205 0.99 5.69 13.21
C ASP A 205 0.97 6.00 11.71
N ASP A 206 2.07 5.75 10.99
CA ASP A 206 2.14 5.95 9.54
C ASP A 206 1.31 4.91 8.76
N LEU A 207 1.27 3.64 9.21
CA LEU A 207 0.35 2.62 8.68
C LEU A 207 -1.12 3.01 8.89
N TYR A 208 -1.47 3.51 10.08
CA TYR A 208 -2.82 3.98 10.36
C TYR A 208 -3.19 5.18 9.46
N ASN A 209 -2.27 6.13 9.28
CA ASN A 209 -2.47 7.27 8.37
C ASN A 209 -2.64 6.83 6.92
N PHE A 210 -1.89 5.83 6.47
CA PHE A 210 -2.09 5.22 5.14
C PHE A 210 -3.51 4.67 5.00
N LEU A 211 -3.99 3.88 5.98
CA LEU A 211 -5.33 3.30 5.94
C LEU A 211 -6.42 4.36 5.93
N GLN A 212 -6.30 5.42 6.75
CA GLN A 212 -7.20 6.56 6.72
C GLN A 212 -7.25 7.20 5.33
N ALA A 213 -6.08 7.49 4.74
CA ALA A 213 -6.00 8.13 3.43
C ALA A 213 -6.55 7.23 2.30
N PHE A 214 -6.20 5.93 2.32
CA PHE A 214 -6.65 4.96 1.33
C PHE A 214 -8.17 4.81 1.35
N PHE A 215 -8.78 4.58 2.51
CA PHE A 215 -10.22 4.38 2.62
C PHE A 215 -11.04 5.67 2.54
N HIS A 216 -10.41 6.82 2.78
CA HIS A 216 -11.02 8.10 2.43
C HIS A 216 -11.13 8.26 0.90
N HIS A 217 -10.07 7.87 0.17
CA HIS A 217 -10.04 7.98 -1.28
C HIS A 217 -10.86 6.88 -1.99
N PHE A 218 -10.89 5.67 -1.44
CA PHE A 218 -11.64 4.53 -1.95
C PHE A 218 -12.64 3.98 -0.91
N PRO A 219 -13.69 4.76 -0.58
CA PRO A 219 -14.64 4.40 0.47
C PRO A 219 -15.42 3.12 0.19
N GLU A 220 -15.58 2.71 -1.08
CA GLU A 220 -16.28 1.50 -1.48
C GLU A 220 -15.65 0.20 -0.94
N TYR A 221 -14.35 0.23 -0.64
CA TYR A 221 -13.59 -0.90 -0.11
C TYR A 221 -13.52 -0.91 1.43
N ASN A 222 -14.05 0.12 2.12
CA ASN A 222 -14.06 0.25 3.58
C ASN A 222 -15.22 -0.54 4.21
N ARG A 223 -15.12 -1.88 4.22
CA ARG A 223 -16.16 -2.76 4.82
C ARG A 223 -15.59 -3.79 5.78
N ASN A 224 -15.37 -5.02 5.31
CA ASN A 224 -14.71 -6.08 6.06
C ASN A 224 -13.23 -5.99 5.76
N PHE A 225 -12.40 -5.79 6.79
CA PHE A 225 -10.99 -5.55 6.59
C PHE A 225 -10.13 -6.56 7.32
N HIS A 226 -9.12 -7.06 6.63
CA HIS A 226 -8.21 -8.03 7.17
C HIS A 226 -6.78 -7.52 7.12
N LEU A 227 -6.03 -7.79 8.16
CA LEU A 227 -4.59 -7.58 8.20
C LEU A 227 -3.92 -8.94 8.04
N ALA A 228 -3.08 -9.07 7.02
CA ALA A 228 -2.32 -10.26 6.77
C ALA A 228 -0.86 -9.94 6.48
N GLY A 229 0.02 -10.89 6.75
CA GLY A 229 1.43 -10.71 6.48
C GLY A 229 2.27 -11.83 7.05
N GLU A 230 3.57 -11.71 6.82
CA GLU A 230 4.56 -12.72 7.17
C GLU A 230 5.79 -12.17 7.89
N SER A 231 6.52 -13.06 8.57
CA SER A 231 7.78 -12.73 9.24
C SER A 231 7.61 -11.57 10.24
N PHE A 232 8.43 -10.52 10.16
CA PHE A 232 8.36 -9.35 11.03
C PHE A 232 7.01 -8.58 10.95
N ALA A 233 6.16 -8.86 9.95
CA ALA A 233 4.78 -8.38 9.95
C ALA A 233 3.97 -8.88 11.15
N GLY A 234 4.40 -9.98 11.79
CA GLY A 234 3.88 -10.39 13.10
C GLY A 234 4.06 -9.36 14.21
N HIS A 235 4.96 -8.39 14.06
CA HIS A 235 5.07 -7.21 14.93
C HIS A 235 4.27 -6.01 14.42
N TYR A 236 4.24 -5.77 13.10
CA TYR A 236 3.51 -4.65 12.50
C TYR A 236 1.99 -4.79 12.67
N ILE A 237 1.46 -5.99 12.43
CA ILE A 237 0.03 -6.25 12.40
C ILE A 237 -0.63 -6.02 13.77
N PRO A 238 -0.12 -6.57 14.89
CA PRO A 238 -0.73 -6.32 16.20
C PRO A 238 -0.74 -4.85 16.60
N VAL A 239 0.34 -4.10 16.34
CA VAL A 239 0.41 -2.69 16.77
C VAL A 239 -0.56 -1.81 15.97
N VAL A 240 -0.71 -2.03 14.66
CA VAL A 240 -1.68 -1.27 13.85
C VAL A 240 -3.11 -1.71 14.13
N ALA A 241 -3.36 -3.00 14.38
CA ALA A 241 -4.67 -3.50 14.77
C ALA A 241 -5.14 -2.85 16.09
N ASP A 242 -4.26 -2.80 17.10
CA ASP A 242 -4.52 -2.13 18.37
C ASP A 242 -4.84 -0.64 18.17
N LYS A 243 -4.07 0.07 17.33
CA LYS A 243 -4.34 1.48 16.98
C LYS A 243 -5.73 1.67 16.35
N ILE A 244 -6.12 0.83 15.40
CA ILE A 244 -7.45 0.87 14.76
C ILE A 244 -8.56 0.69 15.81
N LEU A 245 -8.40 -0.30 16.70
CA LEU A 245 -9.38 -0.57 17.74
C LEU A 245 -9.51 0.59 18.73
N GLN A 246 -8.40 1.22 19.11
CA GLN A 246 -8.40 2.38 20.01
C GLN A 246 -9.09 3.59 19.38
N GLU A 247 -8.78 3.93 18.13
CA GLU A 247 -9.41 5.06 17.45
C GLU A 247 -10.90 4.83 17.19
N ASN A 248 -11.30 3.61 16.83
CA ASN A 248 -12.71 3.27 16.70
C ASN A 248 -13.48 3.41 18.02
N LYS A 249 -12.89 2.93 19.14
CA LYS A 249 -13.49 3.12 20.48
C LYS A 249 -13.61 4.59 20.84
N ARG A 250 -12.61 5.42 20.53
CA ARG A 250 -12.62 6.85 20.79
C ARG A 250 -13.74 7.55 20.01
N MET A 251 -14.02 7.12 18.78
CA MET A 251 -15.12 7.65 17.96
C MET A 251 -16.49 7.21 18.48
N ASP A 252 -16.63 5.99 19.00
CA ASP A 252 -17.90 5.50 19.57
C ASP A 252 -18.26 6.19 20.92
N GLN A 253 -17.29 6.85 21.56
CA GLN A 253 -17.47 7.56 22.84
C GLN A 253 -17.71 9.07 22.66
N GLY A 254 -17.68 9.58 21.42
CA GLY A 254 -17.93 10.99 21.06
C GLY A 254 -19.07 11.12 20.06
#